data_AF-A0A2B7GQL8-F1
#
_entry.id   AF-A0A2B7GQL8-F1
#
_cell.length_a   1.000
_cell.length_b   1.000
_cell.length_c   1.000
_cell.angle_alpha   90.00
_cell.angle_beta   90.00
_cell.angle_gamma   90.00
#
_symmetry.space_group_name_H-M   'P 1'
#
loop_
_entity.id
_entity.type
_entity.pdbx_description
1 polymer ?
#
loop_
_entity_poly.entity_id
_entity_poly.type
_entity_poly.pdbx_seq_one_letter_code
_entity_poly.pdbx_strand_id
1 'polypeptide(L)'
;MDCPTCGKSLRTTQGMRQHHTKVHGDPLPNRTCSGCETEFYDPKAQRDYCESCNPNGGEHNGNWSDATETADCKRCGSTFSYYPSSKKGVYCSECVEAAEGLLPDNYAVKGDRITVRCQSCGNGLEVRPARVDEQKRGFFCTLDCYGDWLSENVVGPDHHQWEGGRIEYGRTWWRIRRRALERDAYTCQHCGAEKAELERNPDVHHPQPVRSFDDPEDAHTMENVISLCRSCHRRAEEGQIAVSPHAEK
;
A
#
# COMPACT_ATOMS: atom_id res chain seq x y z
N MET A 1 -38.88 7.48 -0.05
CA MET A 1 -38.10 8.57 0.58
C MET A 1 -38.04 9.71 -0.41
N ASP A 2 -38.53 10.87 -0.01
CA ASP A 2 -38.66 12.01 -0.92
C ASP A 2 -37.44 12.91 -0.83
N CYS A 3 -37.00 13.44 -1.96
CA CYS A 3 -35.90 14.40 -2.02
C CYS A 3 -36.35 15.71 -1.35
N PRO A 4 -35.61 16.24 -0.37
CA PRO A 4 -35.99 17.48 0.32
C PRO A 4 -35.98 18.70 -0.61
N THR A 5 -35.18 18.69 -1.68
CA THR A 5 -35.02 19.84 -2.59
C THR A 5 -36.03 19.84 -3.74
N CYS A 6 -36.37 18.67 -4.30
CA CYS A 6 -37.25 18.60 -5.48
C CYS A 6 -38.48 17.72 -5.31
N GLY A 7 -38.71 17.16 -4.11
CA GLY A 7 -39.88 16.33 -3.81
C GLY A 7 -39.94 14.99 -4.54
N LYS A 8 -38.91 14.64 -5.33
CA LYS A 8 -38.87 13.38 -6.07
C LYS A 8 -38.84 12.18 -5.12
N SER A 9 -39.75 11.23 -5.29
CA SER A 9 -39.78 9.99 -4.52
C SER A 9 -38.77 8.97 -5.04
N LEU A 10 -37.88 8.50 -4.16
CA LEU A 10 -36.91 7.45 -4.43
C LEU A 10 -37.22 6.20 -3.58
N ARG A 11 -36.86 5.03 -4.14
CA ARG A 11 -37.14 3.71 -3.56
C ARG A 11 -36.42 3.44 -2.24
N THR A 12 -35.21 3.97 -2.06
CA THR A 12 -34.38 3.74 -0.88
C THR A 12 -33.75 5.04 -0.40
N THR A 13 -33.41 5.13 0.89
CA THR A 13 -32.70 6.28 1.47
C THR A 13 -31.34 6.50 0.82
N GLN A 14 -30.62 5.42 0.50
CA GLN A 14 -29.34 5.49 -0.22
C GLN A 14 -29.53 6.04 -1.64
N GLY A 15 -30.57 5.60 -2.36
CA GLY A 15 -30.90 6.12 -3.69
C GLY A 15 -31.28 7.61 -3.65
N MET A 16 -32.00 8.05 -2.61
CA MET A 16 -32.31 9.45 -2.36
C MET A 16 -31.06 10.29 -2.13
N ARG A 17 -30.12 9.82 -1.29
CA ARG A 17 -28.83 10.51 -1.05
C ARG A 17 -28.00 10.64 -2.32
N GLN A 18 -27.88 9.57 -3.11
CA GLN A 18 -27.17 9.61 -4.39
C GLN A 18 -27.82 10.56 -5.39
N HIS A 19 -29.15 10.58 -5.45
CA HIS A 19 -29.90 11.54 -6.27
C HIS A 19 -29.57 12.97 -5.83
N HIS A 20 -29.58 13.26 -4.53
CA HIS A 20 -29.33 14.60 -4.01
C HIS A 20 -27.92 15.09 -4.37
N THR A 21 -26.87 14.28 -4.13
CA THR A 21 -25.49 14.65 -4.49
C THR A 21 -25.31 14.83 -6.00
N LYS A 22 -25.89 13.97 -6.83
CA LYS A 22 -25.70 14.02 -8.29
C LYS A 22 -26.51 15.12 -8.99
N VAL A 23 -27.70 15.43 -8.48
CA VAL A 23 -28.63 16.37 -9.14
C VAL A 23 -28.56 17.77 -8.52
N HIS A 24 -28.31 17.87 -7.22
CA HIS A 24 -28.26 19.15 -6.50
C HIS A 24 -26.85 19.56 -6.07
N GLY A 25 -25.83 18.70 -6.24
CA GLY A 25 -24.44 19.01 -5.90
C GLY A 25 -24.12 18.93 -4.41
N ASP A 26 -25.15 18.94 -3.55
CA ASP A 26 -24.98 18.92 -2.10
C ASP A 26 -25.12 17.50 -1.53
N PRO A 27 -24.15 17.01 -0.75
CA PRO A 27 -24.31 15.74 -0.06
C PRO A 27 -25.18 15.89 1.19
N LEU A 28 -26.20 15.02 1.34
CA LEU A 28 -26.98 14.98 2.57
C LEU A 28 -26.21 14.29 3.70
N PRO A 29 -26.45 14.67 4.97
CA PRO A 29 -25.82 14.03 6.12
C PRO A 29 -25.96 12.50 6.12
N ASN A 30 -24.88 11.84 6.53
CA ASN A 30 -24.81 10.39 6.64
C ASN A 30 -24.26 9.91 8.00
N ARG A 31 -23.90 10.83 8.89
CA ARG A 31 -23.37 10.58 10.23
C ARG A 31 -24.01 11.53 11.23
N THR A 32 -24.00 11.15 12.50
CA THR A 32 -24.46 11.95 13.63
C THR A 32 -23.31 12.11 14.60
N CYS A 33 -23.01 13.34 15.02
CA CYS A 33 -21.89 13.64 15.91
C CYS A 33 -22.16 13.10 17.32
N SER A 34 -21.26 12.30 17.88
CA SER A 34 -21.39 11.83 19.27
C SER A 34 -21.20 12.92 20.33
N GLY A 35 -20.64 14.07 19.97
CA GLY A 35 -20.38 15.18 20.90
C GLY A 35 -21.50 16.23 20.98
N CYS A 36 -22.20 16.49 19.87
CA CYS A 36 -23.22 17.54 19.80
C CYS A 36 -24.51 17.12 19.08
N GLU A 37 -24.62 15.85 18.72
CA GLU A 37 -25.80 15.24 18.07
C GLU A 37 -26.19 15.84 16.71
N THR A 38 -25.38 16.74 16.16
CA THR A 38 -25.63 17.32 14.83
C THR A 38 -25.36 16.29 13.72
N GLU A 39 -26.21 16.29 12.71
CA GLU A 39 -26.00 15.48 11.51
C GLU A 39 -24.98 16.15 10.59
N PHE A 40 -24.04 15.38 10.06
CA PHE A 40 -23.02 15.87 9.12
C PHE A 40 -22.75 14.86 8.01
N TYR A 41 -22.10 15.34 6.94
CA TYR A 41 -21.66 14.51 5.84
C TYR A 41 -20.19 14.12 5.99
N ASP A 42 -19.90 12.82 5.84
CA ASP A 42 -18.56 12.25 5.77
C ASP A 42 -18.43 11.36 4.54
N PRO A 43 -17.56 11.71 3.56
CA PRO A 43 -17.37 10.92 2.34
C PRO A 43 -17.00 9.46 2.59
N LYS A 44 -16.25 9.17 3.66
CA LYS A 44 -15.80 7.81 4.00
C LYS A 44 -16.70 7.11 5.02
N ALA A 45 -17.65 7.84 5.61
CA ALA A 45 -18.54 7.35 6.67
C ALA A 45 -17.80 6.69 7.86
N GLN A 46 -16.63 7.22 8.22
CA GLN A 46 -15.74 6.73 9.27
C GLN A 46 -15.69 7.63 10.52
N ARG A 47 -16.13 8.89 10.41
CA ARG A 47 -16.04 9.86 11.51
C ARG A 47 -17.18 9.72 12.51
N ASP A 48 -16.85 9.73 13.80
CA ASP A 48 -17.82 9.76 14.91
C ASP A 48 -18.14 11.19 15.39
N TYR A 49 -17.26 12.14 15.10
CA TYR A 49 -17.39 13.55 15.50
C TYR A 49 -17.44 14.47 14.28
N CYS A 50 -18.27 15.51 14.36
CA CYS A 50 -18.24 16.63 13.42
C CYS A 50 -16.89 17.38 13.53
N GLU A 51 -16.64 18.34 12.65
CA GLU A 51 -15.34 19.02 12.58
C GLU A 51 -15.03 19.81 13.86
N SER A 52 -16.02 20.51 14.42
CA SER A 52 -15.88 21.30 15.64
C SER A 52 -15.81 20.48 16.92
N CYS A 53 -16.34 19.26 16.92
CA CYS A 53 -16.31 18.36 18.09
C CYS A 53 -15.22 17.29 17.97
N ASN A 54 -14.40 17.32 16.93
CA ASN A 54 -13.36 16.31 16.72
C ASN A 54 -12.30 16.42 17.85
N PRO A 55 -12.23 15.45 18.77
CA PRO A 55 -11.31 15.52 19.91
C PRO A 55 -9.84 15.41 19.48
N ASN A 56 -9.57 15.00 18.24
CA ASN A 56 -8.24 14.90 17.66
C ASN A 56 -8.04 15.88 16.48
N GLY A 57 -8.94 16.86 16.34
CA GLY A 57 -8.90 17.87 15.27
C GLY A 57 -8.43 19.22 15.79
N GLY A 58 -7.80 20.01 14.92
CA GLY A 58 -7.33 21.36 15.27
C GLY A 58 -6.38 21.35 16.47
N GLU A 59 -6.56 22.30 17.39
CA GLU A 59 -5.74 22.53 18.58
C GLU A 59 -5.61 21.31 19.51
N HIS A 60 -6.55 20.36 19.43
CA HIS A 60 -6.54 19.15 20.25
C HIS A 60 -5.66 18.03 19.66
N ASN A 61 -5.17 18.19 18.43
CA ASN A 61 -4.22 17.26 17.83
C ASN A 61 -2.81 17.51 18.40
N GLY A 62 -2.16 16.47 18.93
CA GLY A 62 -0.77 16.55 19.38
C GLY A 62 0.23 16.94 18.28
N ASN A 63 -0.17 16.87 17.01
CA ASN A 63 0.58 17.30 15.84
C ASN A 63 -0.05 18.53 15.14
N TRP A 64 -0.74 19.40 15.89
CA TRP A 64 -1.33 20.62 15.35
C TRP A 64 -0.25 21.63 14.93
N SER A 65 -0.25 21.98 13.64
CA SER A 65 0.77 22.83 13.01
C SER A 65 0.59 24.32 13.24
N ASP A 66 -0.58 24.79 13.66
CA ASP A 66 -0.84 26.23 13.83
C ASP A 66 -0.66 26.70 15.29
N ALA A 67 -0.05 25.85 16.14
CA ALA A 67 0.26 26.12 17.54
C ALA A 67 1.41 27.10 17.77
N THR A 68 1.72 27.96 16.81
CA THR A 68 2.88 28.84 16.92
C THR A 68 2.55 30.09 17.73
N GLU A 69 3.44 30.45 18.65
CA GLU A 69 3.43 31.73 19.36
C GLU A 69 4.50 32.67 18.80
N THR A 70 4.37 33.96 19.09
CA THR A 70 5.39 34.97 18.74
C THR A 70 6.07 35.50 20.00
N ALA A 71 7.36 35.78 19.90
CA ALA A 71 8.16 36.39 20.96
C ALA A 71 9.25 37.29 20.38
N ASP A 72 9.72 38.24 21.19
CA ASP A 72 10.83 39.12 20.82
C ASP A 72 12.15 38.51 21.25
N CYS A 73 13.11 38.45 20.30
CA CYS A 73 14.42 37.89 20.57
C CYS A 73 15.19 38.75 21.58
N LYS A 74 15.64 38.14 22.69
CA LYS A 74 16.43 38.86 23.71
C LYS A 74 17.81 39.38 23.26
N ARG A 75 18.31 38.94 22.10
CA ARG A 75 19.63 39.33 21.56
C ARG A 75 19.52 40.44 20.52
N CYS A 76 18.64 40.33 19.54
CA CYS A 76 18.50 41.31 18.45
C CYS A 76 17.19 42.12 18.48
N GLY A 77 16.23 41.77 19.33
CA GLY A 77 14.93 42.46 19.44
C GLY A 77 13.93 42.13 18.33
N SER A 78 14.26 41.26 17.37
CA SER A 78 13.32 40.87 16.31
C SER A 78 12.20 39.98 16.84
N THR A 79 10.97 40.24 16.40
CA THR A 79 9.84 39.33 16.64
C THR A 79 9.97 38.09 15.76
N PHE A 80 9.80 36.90 16.34
CA PHE A 80 9.86 35.63 15.63
C PHE A 80 8.78 34.66 16.12
N SER A 81 8.39 33.73 15.24
CA SER A 81 7.43 32.67 15.55
C SER A 81 8.14 31.40 16.04
N TYR A 82 7.53 30.70 17.00
CA TYR A 82 8.05 29.45 17.54
C TYR A 82 6.92 28.52 18.00
N TYR A 83 7.21 27.22 18.05
CA TYR A 83 6.32 26.24 18.67
C TYR A 83 6.64 26.12 20.16
N PRO A 84 5.71 26.46 21.08
CA PRO A 84 5.91 26.33 22.53
C PRO A 84 6.21 24.89 22.96
N SER A 85 5.63 23.91 22.24
CA SER A 85 5.91 22.48 22.44
C SER A 85 7.36 22.09 22.14
N SER A 86 8.04 22.86 21.28
CA SER A 86 9.42 22.57 20.86
C SER A 86 10.45 23.41 21.59
N LYS A 87 10.18 24.69 21.87
CA LYS A 87 11.12 25.62 22.51
C LYS A 87 10.44 26.76 23.26
N LYS A 88 11.13 27.36 24.24
CA LYS A 88 10.63 28.46 25.10
C LYS A 88 10.62 29.87 24.45
N GLY A 89 10.81 30.00 23.14
CA GLY A 89 10.68 31.31 22.46
C GLY A 89 11.61 32.43 22.92
N VAL A 90 12.87 32.15 23.31
CA VAL A 90 13.77 33.18 23.89
C VAL A 90 14.65 33.89 22.85
N TYR A 91 15.13 33.15 21.85
CA TYR A 91 16.05 33.64 20.81
C TYR A 91 15.58 33.23 19.41
N CYS A 92 15.73 34.13 18.43
CA CYS A 92 15.45 33.82 17.03
C CYS A 92 16.50 32.84 16.46
N SER A 93 16.17 32.16 15.35
CA SER A 93 17.07 31.16 14.73
C SER A 93 18.43 31.75 14.35
N GLU A 94 18.46 32.95 13.79
CA GLU A 94 19.69 33.63 13.39
C GLU A 94 20.63 33.87 14.58
N CYS A 95 20.08 34.33 15.71
CA CYS A 95 20.85 34.59 16.92
C CYS A 95 21.38 33.31 17.58
N VAL A 96 20.69 32.18 17.40
CA VAL A 96 21.11 30.86 17.88
C VAL A 96 22.20 30.28 16.98
N GLU A 97 22.06 30.42 15.66
CA GLU A 97 23.08 29.99 14.68
C GLU A 97 24.39 30.79 14.83
N ALA A 98 24.29 32.09 15.12
CA ALA A 98 25.45 32.97 15.35
C ALA A 98 26.01 32.89 16.79
N ALA A 99 25.64 31.90 17.60
CA ALA A 99 26.16 31.73 18.96
C ALA A 99 27.35 30.76 18.97
N GLU A 100 28.54 31.28 19.31
CA GLU A 100 29.74 30.45 19.45
C GLU A 100 29.60 29.47 20.63
N GLY A 101 29.90 28.19 20.39
CA GLY A 101 29.92 27.14 21.42
C GLY A 101 28.54 26.58 21.82
N LEU A 102 27.44 27.02 21.21
CA LEU A 102 26.10 26.49 21.48
C LEU A 102 25.79 25.22 20.66
N LEU A 103 26.27 25.16 19.43
CA LEU A 103 26.14 23.99 18.56
C LEU A 103 27.41 23.13 18.66
N PRO A 104 27.28 21.79 18.71
CA PRO A 104 28.44 20.91 18.64
C PRO A 104 29.14 21.06 17.28
N ASP A 105 30.46 20.86 17.25
CA ASP A 105 31.29 21.00 16.04
C ASP A 105 30.80 20.11 14.86
N ASN A 106 30.04 19.06 15.16
CA ASN A 106 29.46 18.11 14.22
C ASN A 106 27.93 18.20 14.13
N TYR A 107 27.33 19.39 14.29
CA TYR A 107 25.88 19.53 14.08
C TYR A 107 25.51 19.14 12.64
N ALA A 108 24.45 18.35 12.48
CA ALA A 108 24.02 17.86 11.18
C ALA A 108 23.47 19.02 10.32
N VAL A 109 24.34 19.62 9.50
CA VAL A 109 23.92 20.58 8.49
C VAL A 109 22.96 19.87 7.53
N LYS A 110 21.75 20.41 7.36
CA LYS A 110 20.86 19.96 6.28
C LYS A 110 21.48 20.47 4.98
N GLY A 111 22.38 19.68 4.40
CA GLY A 111 22.97 20.00 3.09
C GLY A 111 21.90 20.21 2.02
N ASP A 112 22.26 20.97 0.99
CA ASP A 112 21.37 21.32 -0.10
C ASP A 112 20.78 20.07 -0.75
N ARG A 113 19.50 20.17 -1.11
CA ARG A 113 18.84 19.11 -1.87
C ARG A 113 19.32 19.18 -3.31
N ILE A 114 19.57 18.03 -3.90
CA ILE A 114 19.91 17.93 -5.31
C ILE A 114 18.73 17.35 -6.10
N THR A 115 18.56 17.84 -7.32
CA THR A 115 17.53 17.36 -8.23
C THR A 115 18.02 16.12 -8.97
N VAL A 116 17.37 14.99 -8.76
CA VAL A 116 17.55 13.74 -9.49
C VAL A 116 16.33 13.46 -10.37
N ARG A 117 16.47 12.58 -11.35
CA ARG A 117 15.35 12.18 -12.22
C ARG A 117 14.77 10.85 -11.77
N CYS A 118 13.45 10.73 -11.83
CA CYS A 118 12.75 9.46 -11.69
C CYS A 118 13.17 8.51 -12.81
N GLN A 119 13.56 7.29 -12.48
CA GLN A 119 14.06 6.35 -13.47
C GLN A 119 12.95 5.69 -14.32
N SER A 120 11.70 5.76 -13.86
CA SER A 120 10.53 5.29 -14.62
C SER A 120 9.95 6.41 -15.49
N CYS A 121 9.52 7.54 -14.90
CA CYS A 121 8.80 8.58 -15.63
C CYS A 121 9.63 9.82 -16.01
N GLY A 122 10.87 9.93 -15.54
CA GLY A 122 11.77 11.06 -15.87
C GLY A 122 11.56 12.36 -15.09
N ASN A 123 10.51 12.47 -14.27
CA ASN A 123 10.21 13.67 -13.48
C ASN A 123 11.32 14.00 -12.46
N GLY A 124 11.52 15.30 -12.20
CA GLY A 124 12.49 15.79 -11.23
C GLY A 124 12.06 15.54 -9.79
N LEU A 125 13.00 15.09 -8.95
CA LEU A 125 12.82 14.79 -7.53
C LEU A 125 13.95 15.43 -6.74
N GLU A 126 13.63 16.08 -5.63
CA GLU A 126 14.67 16.62 -4.75
C GLU A 126 15.05 15.60 -3.68
N VAL A 127 16.34 15.25 -3.60
CA VAL A 127 16.86 14.27 -2.64
C VAL A 127 18.09 14.81 -1.93
N ARG A 128 18.46 14.19 -0.80
CA ARG A 128 19.71 14.53 -0.10
C ARG A 128 20.90 13.89 -0.84
N PRO A 129 22.06 14.56 -0.95
CA PRO A 129 23.24 14.02 -1.62
C PRO A 129 23.64 12.63 -1.12
N ALA A 130 23.64 12.42 0.20
CA ALA A 130 23.95 11.12 0.81
C ALA A 130 23.06 9.97 0.32
N ARG A 131 21.82 10.25 -0.11
CA ARG A 131 20.97 9.21 -0.70
C ARG A 131 21.43 8.80 -2.09
N VAL A 132 22.06 9.68 -2.86
CA VAL A 132 22.41 9.41 -4.25
C VAL A 132 23.49 8.35 -4.38
N ASP A 133 24.49 8.39 -3.52
CA ASP A 133 25.58 7.40 -3.55
C ASP A 133 25.13 6.02 -3.05
N GLU A 134 24.10 5.96 -2.19
CA GLU A 134 23.58 4.72 -1.62
C GLU A 134 22.54 4.02 -2.51
N GLN A 135 21.83 4.77 -3.36
CA GLN A 135 20.66 4.26 -4.10
C GLN A 135 21.02 3.57 -5.43
N LYS A 136 21.42 2.29 -5.35
CA LYS A 136 21.78 1.48 -6.53
C LYS A 136 20.66 1.31 -7.58
N ARG A 137 19.39 1.33 -7.17
CA ARG A 137 18.22 1.16 -8.06
C ARG A 137 17.69 2.47 -8.64
N GLY A 138 18.25 3.62 -8.24
CA GLY A 138 17.75 4.93 -8.64
C GLY A 138 16.59 5.44 -7.80
N PHE A 139 15.96 6.50 -8.30
CA PHE A 139 14.92 7.27 -7.60
C PHE A 139 13.58 7.18 -8.33
N PHE A 140 12.49 7.24 -7.57
CA PHE A 140 11.14 7.07 -8.09
C PHE A 140 10.17 8.08 -7.46
N CYS A 141 9.23 8.59 -8.25
CA CYS A 141 8.22 9.54 -7.77
C CYS A 141 7.23 8.90 -6.82
N THR A 142 6.80 7.68 -7.15
CA THR A 142 5.76 6.94 -6.44
C THR A 142 6.13 5.46 -6.38
N LEU A 143 5.39 4.71 -5.55
CA LEU A 143 5.45 3.25 -5.53
C LEU A 143 5.07 2.65 -6.90
N ASP A 144 4.19 3.30 -7.66
CA ASP A 144 3.81 2.86 -8.99
C ASP A 144 5.01 2.95 -9.96
N CYS A 145 5.68 4.10 -10.01
CA CYS A 145 6.91 4.26 -10.81
C CYS A 145 8.00 3.26 -10.43
N TYR A 146 8.11 2.92 -9.13
CA TYR A 146 9.04 1.89 -8.68
C TYR A 146 8.60 0.49 -9.16
N GLY A 147 7.31 0.18 -9.09
CA GLY A 147 6.73 -1.07 -9.56
C GLY A 147 6.90 -1.26 -11.07
N ASP A 148 6.64 -0.21 -11.85
CA ASP A 148 6.82 -0.20 -13.31
C ASP A 148 8.27 -0.52 -13.66
N TRP A 149 9.22 0.21 -13.05
CA TRP A 149 10.65 -0.03 -13.27
C TRP A 149 11.07 -1.45 -12.85
N LEU A 150 10.58 -1.93 -11.71
CA LEU A 150 10.88 -3.28 -11.22
C LEU A 150 10.40 -4.36 -12.19
N SER A 151 9.19 -4.18 -12.75
CA SER A 151 8.61 -5.12 -13.71
C SER A 151 9.36 -5.20 -15.04
N GLU A 152 10.07 -4.14 -15.40
CA GLU A 152 10.87 -4.08 -16.63
C GLU A 152 12.31 -4.53 -16.43
N ASN A 153 12.90 -4.21 -15.26
CA ASN A 153 14.35 -4.32 -15.03
C ASN A 153 14.76 -5.47 -14.11
N VAL A 154 13.83 -6.04 -13.34
CA VAL A 154 14.11 -7.16 -12.42
C VAL A 154 13.26 -8.35 -12.84
N VAL A 155 13.56 -8.86 -14.04
CA VAL A 155 12.90 -10.02 -14.66
C VAL A 155 13.91 -11.07 -15.08
N GLY A 156 13.50 -12.33 -15.06
CA GLY A 156 14.39 -13.42 -15.44
C GLY A 156 15.63 -13.49 -14.54
N PRO A 157 16.85 -13.63 -15.09
CA PRO A 157 18.09 -13.82 -14.32
C PRO A 157 18.37 -12.81 -13.21
N ASP A 158 17.89 -11.59 -13.37
CA ASP A 158 18.13 -10.52 -12.42
C ASP A 158 17.18 -10.57 -11.20
N HIS A 159 16.17 -11.45 -11.22
CA HIS A 159 15.27 -11.69 -10.10
C HIS A 159 15.80 -12.80 -9.18
N HIS A 160 15.91 -12.56 -7.87
CA HIS A 160 16.50 -13.50 -6.91
C HIS A 160 15.76 -14.83 -6.77
N GLN A 161 14.51 -14.91 -7.22
CA GLN A 161 13.72 -16.16 -7.27
C GLN A 161 13.73 -16.81 -8.64
N TRP A 162 14.53 -16.32 -9.60
CA TRP A 162 14.60 -16.91 -10.92
C TRP A 162 15.52 -18.13 -10.93
N GLU A 163 14.97 -19.28 -11.29
CA GLU A 163 15.69 -20.55 -11.32
C GLU A 163 15.88 -21.11 -12.74
N GLY A 164 15.60 -20.33 -13.80
CA GLY A 164 15.83 -20.72 -15.20
C GLY A 164 14.70 -20.34 -16.19
N GLY A 165 15.00 -20.43 -17.49
CA GLY A 165 14.20 -19.90 -18.63
C GLY A 165 12.80 -20.48 -18.87
N ARG A 166 12.22 -20.18 -20.04
CA ARG A 166 10.85 -20.58 -20.41
C ARG A 166 10.71 -22.10 -20.47
N ILE A 167 10.01 -22.69 -19.50
CA ILE A 167 9.57 -24.09 -19.59
C ILE A 167 8.44 -24.12 -20.62
N GLU A 168 8.70 -24.68 -21.80
CA GLU A 168 7.65 -24.94 -22.78
C GLU A 168 6.81 -26.12 -22.29
N TYR A 169 5.72 -25.79 -21.59
CA TYR A 169 4.72 -26.77 -21.21
C TYR A 169 4.04 -27.29 -22.48
N GLY A 170 4.32 -28.55 -22.84
CA GLY A 170 3.74 -29.22 -24.00
C GLY A 170 2.22 -29.35 -23.91
N ARG A 171 1.59 -29.87 -24.98
CA ARG A 171 0.12 -30.04 -25.05
C ARG A 171 -0.45 -30.92 -23.93
N THR A 172 0.38 -31.81 -23.37
CA THR A 172 0.03 -32.75 -22.29
C THR A 172 -0.31 -32.03 -20.98
N TRP A 173 0.39 -30.92 -20.67
CA TRP A 173 0.18 -30.16 -19.45
C TRP A 173 -1.27 -29.66 -19.30
N TRP A 174 -1.85 -29.08 -20.36
CA TRP A 174 -3.22 -28.56 -20.30
C TRP A 174 -4.26 -29.65 -19.98
N ARG A 175 -4.01 -30.88 -20.45
CA ARG A 175 -4.86 -32.04 -20.16
C ARG A 175 -4.73 -32.46 -18.70
N ILE A 176 -3.50 -32.57 -18.20
CA ILE A 176 -3.19 -32.99 -16.83
C ILE A 176 -3.66 -31.95 -15.82
N ARG A 177 -3.41 -30.66 -16.10
CA ARG A 177 -3.90 -29.55 -15.29
C ARG A 177 -5.42 -29.56 -15.14
N ARG A 178 -6.15 -29.81 -16.22
CA ARG A 178 -7.62 -29.92 -16.17
C ARG A 178 -8.04 -31.11 -15.31
N ARG A 179 -7.45 -32.28 -15.55
CA ARG A 179 -7.75 -33.50 -14.80
C ARG A 179 -7.44 -33.37 -13.30
N ALA A 180 -6.35 -32.69 -12.94
CA ALA A 180 -6.00 -32.40 -11.55
C ALA A 180 -7.06 -31.52 -10.86
N LEU A 181 -7.48 -30.43 -11.52
CA LEU A 181 -8.53 -29.56 -10.99
C LEU A 181 -9.88 -30.27 -10.84
N GLU A 182 -10.23 -31.13 -11.81
CA GLU A 182 -11.45 -31.93 -11.77
C GLU A 182 -11.39 -33.01 -10.66
N ARG A 183 -10.26 -33.72 -10.53
CA ARG A 183 -10.00 -34.69 -9.44
C ARG A 183 -10.17 -34.03 -8.07
N ASP A 184 -9.61 -32.83 -7.93
CA ASP A 184 -9.54 -32.10 -6.67
C ASP A 184 -10.81 -31.26 -6.43
N ALA A 185 -11.85 -31.41 -7.26
CA ALA A 185 -13.10 -30.66 -7.20
C ALA A 185 -12.91 -29.13 -7.13
N TYR A 186 -11.84 -28.61 -7.74
CA TYR A 186 -11.43 -27.20 -7.66
C TYR A 186 -11.20 -26.70 -6.22
N THR A 187 -10.78 -27.59 -5.32
CA THR A 187 -10.47 -27.28 -3.92
C THR A 187 -8.97 -27.42 -3.63
N CYS A 188 -8.46 -26.60 -2.70
CA CYS A 188 -7.09 -26.73 -2.22
C CYS A 188 -6.93 -28.04 -1.42
N GLN A 189 -6.08 -28.96 -1.87
CA GLN A 189 -5.88 -30.25 -1.20
C GLN A 189 -5.12 -30.16 0.14
N HIS A 190 -4.56 -28.99 0.48
CA HIS A 190 -3.91 -28.77 1.78
C HIS A 190 -4.84 -28.11 2.80
N CYS A 191 -5.56 -27.05 2.43
CA CYS A 191 -6.39 -26.28 3.36
C CYS A 191 -7.90 -26.40 3.14
N GLY A 192 -8.34 -27.14 2.12
CA GLY A 192 -9.75 -27.34 1.78
C GLY A 192 -10.44 -26.16 1.09
N ALA A 193 -9.78 -25.01 0.92
CA ALA A 193 -10.40 -23.80 0.38
C ALA A 193 -11.00 -24.06 -1.02
N GLU A 194 -12.26 -23.68 -1.18
CA GLU A 194 -13.01 -23.89 -2.41
C GLU A 194 -12.80 -22.73 -3.40
N LYS A 195 -13.05 -23.00 -4.69
CA LYS A 195 -13.01 -21.97 -5.74
C LYS A 195 -13.85 -20.72 -5.42
N ALA A 196 -15.00 -20.89 -4.76
CA ALA A 196 -15.87 -19.77 -4.38
C ALA A 196 -15.18 -18.82 -3.38
N GLU A 197 -14.43 -19.37 -2.42
CA GLU A 197 -13.69 -18.61 -1.42
C GLU A 197 -12.41 -17.98 -2.01
N LEU A 198 -11.81 -18.63 -3.00
CA LEU A 198 -10.60 -18.16 -3.66
C LEU A 198 -10.88 -17.10 -4.75
N GLU A 199 -12.14 -16.98 -5.21
CA GLU A 199 -12.55 -16.18 -6.38
C GLU A 199 -11.78 -16.52 -7.67
N ARG A 200 -11.06 -17.64 -7.68
CA ARG A 200 -10.26 -18.17 -8.80
C ARG A 200 -10.08 -19.67 -8.67
N ASN A 201 -9.65 -20.32 -9.75
CA ASN A 201 -9.22 -21.71 -9.66
C ASN A 201 -7.93 -21.81 -8.81
N PRO A 202 -7.77 -22.88 -8.00
CA PRO A 202 -6.49 -23.25 -7.41
C PRO A 202 -5.40 -23.40 -8.48
N ASP A 203 -4.16 -23.20 -8.07
CA ASP A 203 -2.99 -23.44 -8.91
C ASP A 203 -2.59 -24.92 -8.82
N VAL A 204 -2.08 -25.48 -9.92
CA VAL A 204 -1.63 -26.87 -9.95
C VAL A 204 -0.13 -26.88 -9.72
N HIS A 205 0.27 -27.41 -8.57
CA HIS A 205 1.66 -27.53 -8.14
C HIS A 205 2.25 -28.86 -8.58
N HIS A 206 3.53 -28.88 -8.95
CA HIS A 206 4.31 -30.09 -9.15
C HIS A 206 5.12 -30.40 -7.88
N PRO A 207 4.76 -31.42 -7.07
CA PRO A 207 5.52 -31.78 -5.87
C PRO A 207 6.98 -32.11 -6.17
N GLN A 208 7.24 -32.80 -7.29
CA GLN A 208 8.57 -32.93 -7.86
C GLN A 208 8.71 -31.91 -9.02
N PRO A 209 9.58 -30.89 -8.92
CA PRO A 209 9.70 -29.84 -9.91
C PRO A 209 10.06 -30.37 -11.31
N VAL A 210 9.49 -29.78 -12.36
CA VAL A 210 9.71 -30.16 -13.76
C VAL A 210 11.20 -30.24 -14.11
N ARG A 211 12.00 -29.30 -13.60
CA ARG A 211 13.47 -29.24 -13.80
C ARG A 211 14.25 -30.43 -13.23
N SER A 212 13.63 -31.30 -12.43
CA SER A 212 14.27 -32.49 -11.88
C SER A 212 14.13 -33.73 -12.78
N PHE A 213 13.38 -33.63 -13.87
CA PHE A 213 13.20 -34.68 -14.87
C PHE A 213 14.09 -34.40 -16.09
N ASP A 214 14.63 -35.46 -16.70
CA ASP A 214 15.43 -35.36 -17.93
C ASP A 214 14.58 -34.91 -19.13
N ASP A 215 13.31 -35.36 -19.20
CA ASP A 215 12.29 -34.88 -20.13
C ASP A 215 11.18 -34.12 -19.37
N PRO A 216 10.92 -32.84 -19.68
CA PRO A 216 9.83 -32.07 -19.05
C PRO A 216 8.44 -32.70 -19.18
N GLU A 217 8.17 -33.51 -20.21
CA GLU A 217 6.88 -34.19 -20.35
C GLU A 217 6.65 -35.26 -19.28
N ASP A 218 7.71 -35.86 -18.73
CA ASP A 218 7.63 -36.87 -17.66
C ASP A 218 7.16 -36.27 -16.33
N ALA A 219 7.32 -34.96 -16.14
CA ALA A 219 6.82 -34.26 -14.97
C ALA A 219 5.28 -34.12 -14.97
N HIS A 220 4.64 -34.17 -16.15
CA HIS A 220 3.21 -33.94 -16.33
C HIS A 220 2.37 -35.21 -16.08
N THR A 221 2.46 -35.78 -14.87
CA THR A 221 1.67 -36.97 -14.49
C THR A 221 0.68 -36.63 -13.38
N MET A 222 -0.42 -37.37 -13.29
CA MET A 222 -1.41 -37.19 -12.20
C MET A 222 -0.81 -37.44 -10.81
N GLU A 223 0.23 -38.27 -10.76
CA GLU A 223 1.03 -38.61 -9.58
C GLU A 223 2.09 -37.55 -9.25
N ASN A 224 2.25 -36.51 -10.07
CA ASN A 224 3.16 -35.40 -9.82
C ASN A 224 2.44 -34.05 -9.90
N VAL A 225 1.12 -34.02 -9.65
CA VAL A 225 0.35 -32.77 -9.63
C VAL A 225 -0.69 -32.73 -8.51
N ILE A 226 -0.83 -31.56 -7.87
CA ILE A 226 -1.81 -31.32 -6.80
C ILE A 226 -2.36 -29.89 -6.86
N SER A 227 -3.67 -29.73 -6.63
CA SER A 227 -4.32 -28.41 -6.63
C SER A 227 -4.14 -27.71 -5.27
N LEU A 228 -3.54 -26.52 -5.28
CA LEU A 228 -3.27 -25.70 -4.08
C LEU A 228 -3.72 -24.26 -4.29
N CYS A 229 -4.23 -23.61 -3.24
CA CYS A 229 -4.43 -22.16 -3.26
C CYS A 229 -3.07 -21.43 -3.26
N ARG A 230 -3.03 -20.17 -3.72
CA ARG A 230 -1.78 -19.38 -3.82
C ARG A 230 -0.92 -19.40 -2.55
N SER A 231 -1.56 -19.34 -1.37
CA SER A 231 -0.86 -19.31 -0.10
C SER A 231 -0.22 -20.67 0.23
N CYS A 232 -0.92 -21.78 -0.01
CA CYS A 232 -0.37 -23.12 0.16
C CYS A 232 0.68 -23.43 -0.92
N HIS A 233 0.45 -23.00 -2.17
CA HIS A 233 1.39 -23.16 -3.28
C HIS A 233 2.76 -22.56 -2.93
N ARG A 234 2.77 -21.30 -2.50
CA ARG A 234 4.00 -20.62 -2.08
C ARG A 234 4.71 -21.33 -0.93
N ARG A 235 3.95 -21.80 0.07
CA ARG A 235 4.52 -22.55 1.22
C ARG A 235 5.11 -23.89 0.79
N ALA A 236 4.55 -24.54 -0.24
CA ALA A 236 5.08 -25.78 -0.80
C ALA A 236 6.38 -25.51 -1.55
N GLU A 237 6.45 -24.45 -2.36
CA GLU A 237 7.68 -24.02 -3.06
C GLU A 237 8.81 -23.68 -2.08
N GLU A 238 8.48 -23.07 -0.94
CA GLU A 238 9.44 -22.76 0.14
C GLU A 238 9.83 -23.98 1.00
N GLY A 239 9.28 -25.17 0.71
CA GLY A 239 9.55 -26.40 1.48
C GLY A 239 8.94 -26.42 2.88
N GLN A 240 8.01 -25.50 3.20
CA GLN A 240 7.37 -25.40 4.52
C GLN A 240 6.21 -26.38 4.71
N ILE A 241 5.67 -26.92 3.61
CA ILE A 241 4.65 -27.96 3.64
C ILE A 241 5.04 -29.10 2.71
N ALA A 242 4.94 -30.34 3.20
CA ALA A 242 5.03 -31.52 2.36
C ALA A 242 3.68 -31.72 1.66
N VAL A 243 3.71 -31.82 0.34
CA VAL A 243 2.52 -32.08 -0.47
C VAL A 243 2.73 -33.36 -1.25
N SER A 244 1.84 -34.33 -1.04
CA SER A 244 1.82 -35.59 -1.78
C SER A 244 0.51 -35.66 -2.57
N PRO A 245 0.55 -35.97 -3.87
CA PRO A 245 -0.66 -36.12 -4.66
C PRO A 245 -1.48 -37.31 -4.15
N HIS A 246 -2.81 -37.18 -4.19
CA HIS A 246 -3.70 -38.29 -3.88
C HIS A 246 -3.58 -39.38 -4.96
N ALA A 247 -3.43 -40.63 -4.52
CA ALA A 247 -3.54 -41.79 -5.39
C ALA A 247 -4.93 -41.81 -6.04
N GLU A 248 -4.98 -42.09 -7.35
CA GLU A 248 -6.26 -42.29 -8.04
C GLU A 248 -7.01 -43.44 -7.34
N LYS A 249 -8.27 -43.19 -6.94
CA LYS A 249 -9.18 -44.23 -6.45
C LYS A 249 -9.85 -44.95 -7.61
#